data_AF-A0A7C4FG04-F1
#
_entry.id   AF-A0A7C4FG04-F1
#
_cell.length_a   1.000
_cell.length_b   1.000
_cell.length_c   1.000
_cell.angle_alpha   90.00
_cell.angle_beta   90.00
_cell.angle_gamma   90.00
#
_symmetry.space_group_name_H-M   'P 1'
#
loop_
_entity.id
_entity.type
_entity.pdbx_description
1 polymer ?
#
loop_
_entity_poly.entity_id
_entity_poly.type
_entity_poly.pdbx_seq_one_letter_code
_entity_poly.pdbx_strand_id
1 'polypeptide(L)'
;MLSFGRDERLGRILELVAKILREGAVYCPSEPSERELLMEALDFLGCRPPPCEEERREYALEELGFFEEISPQRLRVFRSTEELLYKNWPTPLVKLVSLSKGGLGVWAKLESFNPFSMSVKDRIGWSMVSEFLAKNPSARAILYEATSTNTGMALAAMAAVKGLKAKLYLPATIQRASDVILRVMGAEVYRVPKTLTVDFVGDVDELARREGGVHLNQFENNANFKVHLRYTAKELDLQAREASLSLKGIVGGIGTSGHLSALSLYFKSRYGEGVRI
;
A
#
# COMPACT_ATOMS: atom_id res chain seq x y z
N MET A 1 -31.13 -16.51 11.90
CA MET A 1 -31.28 -17.98 12.02
C MET A 1 -30.68 -18.56 10.76
N LEU A 2 -29.42 -19.00 10.82
CA LEU A 2 -28.71 -19.54 9.66
C LEU A 2 -29.14 -21.00 9.49
N SER A 3 -29.85 -21.30 8.41
CA SER A 3 -30.26 -22.67 8.06
C SER A 3 -29.07 -23.36 7.38
N PHE A 4 -28.32 -24.15 8.14
CA PHE A 4 -27.26 -25.00 7.61
C PHE A 4 -27.83 -26.40 7.36
N GLY A 5 -27.81 -26.83 6.10
CA GLY A 5 -28.30 -28.14 5.70
C GLY A 5 -27.39 -29.29 6.15
N ARG A 6 -28.02 -30.36 6.64
CA ARG A 6 -27.53 -31.75 6.79
C ARG A 6 -26.32 -32.07 7.70
N ASP A 7 -25.65 -31.10 8.31
CA ASP A 7 -24.64 -31.37 9.34
C ASP A 7 -25.03 -30.71 10.68
N GLU A 8 -25.79 -31.44 11.50
CA GLU A 8 -26.26 -30.98 12.81
C GLU A 8 -25.10 -30.67 13.78
N ARG A 9 -23.94 -31.34 13.63
CA ARG A 9 -22.76 -31.10 14.47
C ARG A 9 -22.12 -29.75 14.11
N LEU A 10 -21.91 -29.50 12.82
CA LEU A 10 -21.38 -28.21 12.36
C LEU A 10 -22.29 -27.04 12.75
N GLY A 11 -23.62 -27.21 12.69
CA GLY A 11 -24.57 -26.19 13.15
C GLY A 11 -24.36 -25.82 14.63
N ARG A 12 -24.21 -26.83 15.50
CA ARG A 12 -23.94 -26.62 16.94
C ARG A 12 -22.58 -25.99 17.19
N ILE A 13 -21.54 -26.37 16.44
CA ILE A 13 -20.21 -25.76 16.53
C ILE A 13 -20.29 -24.28 16.17
N LEU A 14 -20.93 -23.93 15.05
CA LEU A 14 -21.04 -22.54 14.61
C LEU A 14 -21.89 -21.68 15.55
N GLU A 15 -22.94 -22.24 16.15
CA GLU A 15 -23.71 -21.57 17.21
C GLU A 15 -22.85 -21.29 18.44
N LEU A 16 -22.03 -22.25 18.86
CA LEU A 16 -21.10 -22.09 19.97
C LEU A 16 -19.99 -21.08 19.64
N VAL A 17 -19.38 -21.15 18.47
CA VAL A 17 -18.41 -20.16 17.97
C VAL A 17 -19.01 -18.74 18.02
N ALA A 18 -20.23 -18.57 17.52
CA ALA A 18 -20.92 -17.28 17.54
C ALA A 18 -21.25 -16.78 18.95
N LYS A 19 -21.42 -17.68 19.92
CA LYS A 19 -21.57 -17.34 21.34
C LYS A 19 -20.21 -16.91 21.93
N ILE A 20 -19.17 -17.72 21.76
CA ILE A 20 -17.81 -17.46 22.23
C ILE A 20 -17.29 -16.11 21.73
N LEU A 21 -17.45 -15.82 20.44
CA LEU A 21 -17.04 -14.52 19.85
C LEU A 21 -17.79 -13.32 20.43
N ARG A 22 -19.04 -13.51 20.87
CA ARG A 22 -19.88 -12.44 21.43
C ARG A 22 -19.54 -12.15 22.89
N GLU A 23 -19.15 -13.19 23.61
CA GLU A 23 -18.77 -13.12 25.03
C GLU A 23 -17.29 -12.76 25.20
N GLY A 24 -16.44 -13.07 24.22
CA GLY A 24 -15.00 -12.76 24.23
C GLY A 24 -14.18 -13.67 25.16
N ALA A 25 -14.81 -14.67 25.78
CA ALA A 25 -14.20 -15.59 26.72
C ALA A 25 -14.96 -16.92 26.75
N VAL A 26 -14.36 -17.93 27.39
CA VAL A 26 -14.95 -19.26 27.57
C VAL A 26 -14.80 -19.77 29.00
N TYR A 27 -15.70 -20.67 29.39
CA TYR A 27 -15.61 -21.46 30.61
C TYR A 27 -15.42 -22.93 30.23
N CYS A 28 -14.71 -23.70 31.06
CA CYS A 28 -14.64 -25.14 30.89
C CYS A 28 -15.93 -25.80 31.39
N PRO A 29 -16.76 -26.42 30.52
CA PRO A 29 -17.97 -27.10 30.95
C PRO A 29 -17.63 -28.35 31.78
N SER A 30 -18.52 -28.75 32.67
CA SER A 30 -18.34 -29.97 33.49
C SER A 30 -18.58 -31.24 32.67
N GLU A 31 -19.45 -31.18 31.66
CA GLU A 31 -19.83 -32.32 30.82
C GLU A 31 -18.77 -32.63 29.74
N PRO A 32 -18.29 -33.88 29.61
CA PRO A 32 -17.26 -34.25 28.63
C PRO A 32 -17.66 -33.98 27.17
N SER A 33 -18.93 -34.19 26.82
CA SER A 33 -19.44 -33.96 25.46
C SER A 33 -19.49 -32.47 25.09
N GLU A 34 -19.75 -31.60 26.08
CA GLU A 34 -19.68 -30.15 25.89
C GLU A 34 -18.23 -29.65 25.82
N ARG A 35 -17.30 -30.31 26.53
CA ARG A 35 -15.86 -30.02 26.41
C ARG A 35 -15.37 -30.33 25.00
N GLU A 36 -15.75 -31.47 24.43
CA GLU A 36 -15.38 -31.84 23.05
C GLU A 36 -15.85 -30.78 22.05
N LEU A 37 -17.13 -30.36 22.16
CA LEU A 37 -17.71 -29.33 21.31
C LEU A 37 -17.03 -27.97 21.48
N LEU A 38 -16.63 -27.61 22.71
CA LEU A 38 -15.86 -26.40 22.99
C LEU A 38 -14.47 -26.45 22.34
N MET A 39 -13.77 -27.58 22.40
CA MET A 39 -12.45 -27.72 21.78
C MET A 39 -12.54 -27.57 20.25
N GLU A 40 -13.54 -28.17 19.62
CA GLU A 40 -13.81 -27.98 18.18
C GLU A 40 -14.15 -26.52 17.84
N ALA A 41 -14.95 -25.85 18.67
CA ALA A 41 -15.28 -24.44 18.45
C ALA A 41 -14.06 -23.51 18.60
N LEU A 42 -13.15 -23.81 19.53
CA LEU A 42 -11.91 -23.05 19.71
C LEU A 42 -10.90 -23.31 18.59
N ASP A 43 -10.83 -24.54 18.07
CA ASP A 43 -10.02 -24.88 16.89
C ASP A 43 -10.47 -24.10 15.64
N PHE A 44 -11.80 -23.96 15.44
CA PHE A 44 -12.36 -23.09 14.39
C PHE A 44 -11.94 -21.61 14.50
N LEU A 45 -11.57 -21.17 15.70
CA LEU A 45 -11.12 -19.81 16.00
C LEU A 45 -9.59 -19.68 16.01
N GLY A 46 -8.83 -20.76 15.81
CA GLY A 46 -7.37 -20.76 15.94
C GLY A 46 -6.89 -20.56 17.39
N CYS A 47 -7.74 -20.87 18.37
CA CYS A 47 -7.42 -20.75 19.80
C CYS A 47 -6.82 -22.04 20.36
N ARG A 48 -5.91 -21.89 21.32
CA ARG A 48 -5.40 -22.98 22.15
C ARG A 48 -6.48 -23.48 23.11
N PRO A 49 -6.49 -24.80 23.44
CA PRO A 49 -7.44 -25.33 24.41
C PRO A 49 -7.16 -24.78 25.82
N PRO A 50 -8.19 -24.41 26.60
CA PRO A 50 -8.00 -23.96 27.97
C PRO A 50 -7.51 -25.12 28.87
N PRO A 51 -6.65 -24.85 29.86
CA PRO A 51 -6.10 -25.88 30.75
C PRO A 51 -7.13 -26.55 31.66
N CYS A 52 -8.28 -25.90 31.91
CA CYS A 52 -9.40 -26.45 32.68
C CYS A 52 -9.05 -27.00 34.07
N GLU A 53 -8.07 -26.39 34.75
CA GLU A 53 -7.60 -26.80 36.07
C GLU A 53 -8.55 -26.37 37.21
N GLU A 54 -9.31 -25.29 37.01
CA GLU A 54 -10.25 -24.74 37.98
C GLU A 54 -11.68 -24.77 37.42
N GLU A 55 -12.59 -25.43 38.15
CA GLU A 55 -14.02 -25.39 37.85
C GLU A 55 -14.53 -23.95 38.03
N ARG A 56 -14.95 -23.32 36.93
CA ARG A 56 -15.50 -21.94 36.81
C ARG A 56 -14.51 -20.81 36.56
N ARG A 57 -13.24 -21.09 36.25
CA ARG A 57 -12.37 -20.05 35.70
C ARG A 57 -12.83 -19.66 34.28
N GLU A 58 -12.90 -18.36 34.05
CA GLU A 58 -13.08 -17.76 32.73
C GLU A 58 -11.71 -17.62 32.05
N TYR A 59 -11.62 -17.97 30.77
CA TYR A 59 -10.44 -17.79 29.95
C TYR A 59 -10.77 -16.83 28.81
N ALA A 60 -10.14 -15.66 28.78
CA ALA A 60 -10.26 -14.72 27.67
C ALA A 60 -9.67 -15.33 26.40
N LEU A 61 -10.24 -15.01 25.24
CA LEU A 61 -9.75 -15.52 23.94
C LEU A 61 -8.29 -15.11 23.68
N GLU A 62 -7.88 -13.93 24.12
CA GLU A 62 -6.51 -13.44 24.05
C GLU A 62 -5.53 -14.31 24.84
N GLU A 63 -5.93 -14.81 26.02
CA GLU A 63 -5.12 -15.76 26.82
C GLU A 63 -4.93 -17.09 26.08
N LEU A 64 -5.93 -17.47 25.29
CA LEU A 64 -5.93 -18.67 24.45
C LEU A 64 -5.28 -18.44 23.08
N GLY A 65 -4.64 -17.30 22.85
CA GLY A 65 -3.90 -17.05 21.62
C GLY A 65 -4.76 -16.76 20.39
N PHE A 66 -5.97 -16.24 20.55
CA PHE A 66 -6.90 -15.89 19.44
C PHE A 66 -6.28 -15.02 18.33
N PHE A 67 -5.25 -14.22 18.65
CA PHE A 67 -4.52 -13.42 17.68
C PHE A 67 -3.12 -13.96 17.35
N GLU A 68 -2.69 -15.12 17.86
CA GLU A 68 -1.32 -15.62 17.67
C GLU A 68 -1.04 -16.04 16.22
N GLU A 69 -2.04 -16.58 15.53
CA GLU A 69 -1.94 -16.88 14.08
C GLU A 69 -1.96 -15.60 13.22
N ILE A 70 -2.40 -14.47 13.78
CA ILE A 70 -2.49 -13.18 13.11
C ILE A 70 -1.40 -12.25 13.63
N SER A 71 -0.28 -12.15 12.91
CA SER A 71 0.84 -11.31 13.32
C SER A 71 0.43 -9.85 13.65
N PRO A 72 0.61 -9.38 14.91
CA PRO A 72 0.20 -8.03 15.34
C PRO A 72 1.00 -6.91 14.66
N GLN A 73 2.11 -7.22 13.98
CA GLN A 73 2.85 -6.26 13.16
C GLN A 73 2.04 -5.75 11.96
N ARG A 74 0.89 -6.37 11.63
CA ARG A 74 0.00 -5.92 10.55
C ARG A 74 -1.47 -6.25 10.80
N LEU A 75 -2.09 -5.65 11.83
CA LEU A 75 -3.56 -5.55 11.82
C LEU A 75 -4.07 -4.73 10.60
N ARG A 76 -3.19 -4.00 9.90
CA ARG A 76 -3.45 -3.20 8.69
C ARG A 76 -4.69 -2.30 8.82
N VAL A 77 -4.90 -1.77 10.01
CA VAL A 77 -5.95 -0.81 10.30
C VAL A 77 -5.43 0.59 10.01
N PHE A 78 -6.10 1.30 9.11
CA PHE A 78 -5.78 2.67 8.71
C PHE A 78 -6.99 3.55 8.99
N ARG A 79 -6.76 4.75 9.56
CA ARG A 79 -7.86 5.66 9.94
C ARG A 79 -8.35 6.53 8.78
N SER A 80 -7.66 6.50 7.64
CA SER A 80 -8.06 7.18 6.42
C SER A 80 -7.46 6.50 5.19
N THR A 81 -8.03 6.79 4.02
CA THR A 81 -7.47 6.37 2.73
C THR A 81 -6.04 6.87 2.54
N GLU A 82 -5.70 8.06 3.04
CA GLU A 82 -4.32 8.56 3.00
C GLU A 82 -3.37 7.76 3.90
N GLU A 83 -3.82 7.37 5.11
CA GLU A 83 -3.03 6.53 6.00
C GLU A 83 -2.68 5.18 5.37
N LEU A 84 -3.60 4.60 4.59
CA LEU A 84 -3.36 3.37 3.84
C LEU A 84 -2.15 3.48 2.90
N LEU A 85 -1.81 4.67 2.41
CA LEU A 85 -0.62 4.86 1.61
C LEU A 85 0.65 4.85 2.47
N TYR A 86 0.83 5.87 3.31
CA TYR A 86 2.14 6.11 3.93
C TYR A 86 2.41 5.24 5.16
N LYS A 87 1.38 4.75 5.87
CA LYS A 87 1.55 3.80 6.99
C LYS A 87 1.65 2.35 6.53
N ASN A 88 1.34 2.05 5.27
CA ASN A 88 1.52 0.71 4.69
C ASN A 88 2.92 0.53 4.09
N TRP A 89 3.80 1.52 4.21
CA TRP A 89 5.22 1.39 3.93
C TRP A 89 5.97 0.75 5.11
N PRO A 90 7.07 -0.01 4.86
CA PRO A 90 7.73 -0.20 3.57
C PRO A 90 6.98 -1.13 2.60
N THR A 91 7.06 -0.85 1.30
CA THR A 91 6.61 -1.81 0.27
C THR A 91 7.44 -3.10 0.35
N PRO A 92 6.91 -4.28 -0.02
CA PRO A 92 7.63 -5.54 0.14
C PRO A 92 8.96 -5.59 -0.62
N LEU A 93 9.96 -6.21 -0.01
CA LEU A 93 11.21 -6.62 -0.66
C LEU A 93 11.22 -8.15 -0.70
N VAL A 94 11.22 -8.74 -1.90
CA VAL A 94 11.00 -10.18 -2.10
C VAL A 94 12.17 -10.80 -2.84
N LYS A 95 12.71 -11.91 -2.32
CA LYS A 95 13.76 -12.67 -3.00
C LYS A 95 13.17 -13.39 -4.21
N LEU A 96 13.73 -13.15 -5.39
CA LEU A 96 13.38 -13.86 -6.61
C LEU A 96 14.23 -15.12 -6.72
N VAL A 97 13.74 -16.21 -6.11
CA VAL A 97 14.47 -17.49 -6.00
C VAL A 97 14.87 -18.03 -7.38
N SER A 98 13.98 -17.98 -8.37
CA SER A 98 14.23 -18.48 -9.72
C SER A 98 15.34 -17.72 -10.48
N LEU A 99 15.57 -16.45 -10.13
CA LEU A 99 16.60 -15.59 -10.71
C LEU A 99 17.90 -15.56 -9.90
N SER A 100 17.89 -16.11 -8.68
CA SER A 100 19.05 -16.12 -7.79
C SER A 100 19.93 -17.35 -8.08
N LYS A 101 21.02 -17.17 -8.82
CA LYS A 101 21.93 -18.26 -9.26
C LYS A 101 23.39 -17.87 -9.05
N GLY A 102 24.27 -18.86 -8.83
CA GLY A 102 25.72 -18.65 -8.79
C GLY A 102 26.21 -17.70 -7.69
N GLY A 103 25.54 -17.68 -6.53
CA GLY A 103 25.85 -16.76 -5.42
C GLY A 103 25.29 -15.34 -5.56
N LEU A 104 24.65 -15.01 -6.69
CA LEU A 104 23.96 -13.74 -6.88
C LEU A 104 22.52 -13.84 -6.34
N GLY A 105 22.19 -13.03 -5.33
CA GLY A 105 20.82 -12.88 -4.83
C GLY A 105 20.08 -11.76 -5.56
N VAL A 106 18.95 -12.09 -6.20
CA VAL A 106 18.09 -11.11 -6.86
C VAL A 106 16.87 -10.84 -5.99
N TRP A 107 16.58 -9.57 -5.73
CA TRP A 107 15.45 -9.13 -4.91
C TRP A 107 14.62 -8.08 -5.65
N ALA A 108 13.31 -8.15 -5.50
CA ALA A 108 12.36 -7.21 -6.08
C ALA A 108 11.72 -6.34 -5.00
N LYS A 109 11.87 -5.03 -5.13
CA LYS A 109 11.15 -4.03 -4.33
C LYS A 109 9.80 -3.75 -5.00
N LEU A 110 8.72 -4.29 -4.43
CA LEU A 110 7.40 -4.34 -5.07
C LEU A 110 6.62 -3.05 -4.84
N GLU A 111 6.98 -2.00 -5.58
CA GLU A 111 6.28 -0.71 -5.55
C GLU A 111 4.84 -0.76 -6.07
N SER A 112 4.39 -1.90 -6.61
CA SER A 112 2.98 -2.16 -6.94
C SER A 112 2.07 -2.29 -5.72
N PHE A 113 2.63 -2.43 -4.51
CA PHE A 113 1.88 -2.48 -3.26
C PHE A 113 1.41 -1.12 -2.75
N ASN A 114 1.73 -0.04 -3.46
CA ASN A 114 1.07 1.24 -3.19
C ASN A 114 -0.41 1.17 -3.64
N PRO A 115 -1.36 1.69 -2.84
CA PRO A 115 -2.78 1.36 -2.95
C PRO A 115 -3.56 2.00 -4.11
N PHE A 116 -3.09 3.09 -4.72
CA PHE A 116 -3.89 3.91 -5.64
C PHE A 116 -3.57 3.65 -7.11
N SER A 117 -2.33 3.92 -7.53
CA SER A 117 -1.87 3.63 -8.89
C SER A 117 -1.28 2.24 -9.03
N MET A 118 -1.19 1.47 -7.94
CA MET A 118 -0.45 0.21 -7.89
C MET A 118 0.97 0.38 -8.44
N SER A 119 1.62 1.49 -8.05
CA SER A 119 2.95 1.83 -8.54
C SER A 119 3.70 2.80 -7.63
N VAL A 120 5.00 2.97 -7.93
CA VAL A 120 5.90 3.94 -7.30
C VAL A 120 5.39 5.39 -7.35
N LYS A 121 4.45 5.70 -8.25
CA LYS A 121 3.93 7.06 -8.46
C LYS A 121 3.02 7.56 -7.34
N ASP A 122 2.46 6.68 -6.51
CA ASP A 122 1.66 7.11 -5.35
C ASP A 122 2.49 7.94 -4.38
N ARG A 123 3.78 7.61 -4.23
CA ARG A 123 4.72 8.37 -3.40
C ARG A 123 4.82 9.82 -3.85
N ILE A 124 4.99 10.03 -5.17
CA ILE A 124 5.15 11.38 -5.71
C ILE A 124 3.82 12.14 -5.71
N GLY A 125 2.70 11.46 -6.00
CA GLY A 125 1.37 12.06 -5.94
C GLY A 125 1.07 12.58 -4.53
N TRP A 126 1.32 11.75 -3.52
CA TRP A 126 1.18 12.15 -2.12
C TRP A 126 2.12 13.29 -1.74
N SER A 127 3.40 13.19 -2.08
CA SER A 127 4.38 14.21 -1.68
C SER A 127 4.12 15.56 -2.34
N MET A 128 3.82 15.60 -3.64
CA MET A 128 3.57 16.84 -4.37
C MET A 128 2.29 17.54 -3.88
N VAL A 129 1.20 16.80 -3.71
CA VAL A 129 -0.07 17.34 -3.21
C VAL A 129 0.07 17.79 -1.75
N SER A 130 0.75 17.02 -0.91
CA SER A 130 0.97 17.38 0.49
C SER A 130 1.84 18.63 0.64
N GLU A 131 2.94 18.77 -0.12
CA GLU A 131 3.75 19.99 -0.10
C GLU A 131 2.99 21.20 -0.64
N PHE A 132 2.13 21.02 -1.65
CA PHE A 132 1.27 22.09 -2.17
C PHE A 132 0.27 22.57 -1.12
N LEU A 133 -0.45 21.65 -0.47
CA LEU A 133 -1.46 21.98 0.54
C LEU A 133 -0.85 22.50 1.84
N ALA A 134 0.35 22.06 2.21
CA ALA A 134 1.06 22.63 3.36
C ALA A 134 1.35 24.13 3.18
N LYS A 135 1.60 24.57 1.95
CA LYS A 135 1.79 25.99 1.60
C LYS A 135 0.47 26.72 1.34
N ASN A 136 -0.58 25.97 0.96
CA ASN A 136 -1.88 26.52 0.56
C ASN A 136 -3.03 25.73 1.23
N PRO A 137 -3.19 25.83 2.57
CA PRO A 137 -4.06 24.92 3.34
C PRO A 137 -5.55 25.05 3.00
N SER A 138 -5.99 26.19 2.49
CA SER A 138 -7.39 26.43 2.10
C SER A 138 -7.61 26.37 0.59
N ALA A 139 -6.62 25.91 -0.19
CA ALA A 139 -6.74 25.85 -1.64
C ALA A 139 -7.84 24.88 -2.08
N ARG A 140 -8.75 25.37 -2.93
CA ARG A 140 -9.69 24.55 -3.69
C ARG A 140 -9.27 24.56 -5.16
N ALA A 141 -8.15 23.92 -5.44
CA ALA A 141 -7.51 23.95 -6.75
C ALA A 141 -7.99 22.81 -7.67
N ILE A 142 -7.86 23.04 -8.97
CA ILE A 142 -7.89 22.01 -10.00
C ILE A 142 -6.43 21.70 -10.35
N LEU A 143 -6.03 20.44 -10.15
CA LEU A 143 -4.71 19.95 -10.53
C LEU A 143 -4.68 19.65 -12.02
N TYR A 144 -3.65 20.09 -12.71
CA TYR A 144 -3.36 19.80 -14.12
C TYR A 144 -2.10 18.95 -14.16
N GLU A 145 -2.07 17.89 -14.97
CA GLU A 145 -0.85 17.10 -15.12
C GLU A 145 -0.75 16.43 -16.50
N ALA A 146 0.43 16.53 -17.12
CA ALA A 146 0.84 15.70 -18.25
C ALA A 146 1.34 14.34 -17.75
N THR A 147 0.74 13.24 -18.19
CA THR A 147 1.05 11.91 -17.66
C THR A 147 0.87 10.78 -18.66
N SER A 148 1.54 9.64 -18.42
CA SER A 148 1.38 8.43 -19.22
C SER A 148 0.32 7.47 -18.67
N THR A 149 0.11 7.39 -17.34
CA THR A 149 -1.07 6.77 -16.64
C THR A 149 -0.87 6.85 -15.12
N ASN A 150 0.21 6.24 -14.58
CA ASN A 150 0.34 6.00 -13.14
C ASN A 150 0.39 7.27 -12.28
N THR A 151 1.09 8.32 -12.73
CA THR A 151 1.09 9.62 -12.03
C THR A 151 -0.31 10.24 -12.07
N GLY A 152 -1.06 10.01 -13.14
CA GLY A 152 -2.44 10.47 -13.26
C GLY A 152 -3.35 9.79 -12.24
N MET A 153 -3.24 8.47 -12.10
CA MET A 153 -4.00 7.72 -11.09
C MET A 153 -3.63 8.16 -9.67
N ALA A 154 -2.33 8.31 -9.38
CA ALA A 154 -1.86 8.79 -8.08
C ALA A 154 -2.41 10.18 -7.73
N LEU A 155 -2.37 11.12 -8.69
CA LEU A 155 -2.88 12.47 -8.49
C LEU A 155 -4.41 12.53 -8.44
N ALA A 156 -5.12 11.73 -9.23
CA ALA A 156 -6.57 11.63 -9.17
C ALA A 156 -7.03 11.14 -7.78
N ALA A 157 -6.40 10.08 -7.26
CA ALA A 157 -6.66 9.58 -5.91
C ALA A 157 -6.37 10.64 -4.84
N MET A 158 -5.20 11.28 -4.90
CA MET A 158 -4.83 12.31 -3.93
C MET A 158 -5.71 13.55 -4.02
N ALA A 159 -6.13 13.94 -5.22
CA ALA A 159 -7.08 15.03 -5.41
C ALA A 159 -8.41 14.70 -4.74
N ALA A 160 -8.96 13.51 -5.00
CA ALA A 160 -10.20 13.05 -4.37
C ALA A 160 -10.09 13.01 -2.83
N VAL A 161 -8.99 12.45 -2.29
CA VAL A 161 -8.73 12.39 -0.84
C VAL A 161 -8.64 13.78 -0.21
N LYS A 162 -8.14 14.78 -0.93
CA LYS A 162 -7.93 16.15 -0.42
C LYS A 162 -9.02 17.14 -0.82
N GLY A 163 -10.09 16.68 -1.49
CA GLY A 163 -11.18 17.55 -1.96
C GLY A 163 -10.76 18.52 -3.07
N LEU A 164 -9.73 18.17 -3.85
CA LEU A 164 -9.30 18.87 -5.06
C LEU A 164 -9.92 18.21 -6.31
N LYS A 165 -9.82 18.87 -7.46
CA LYS A 165 -10.17 18.28 -8.77
C LYS A 165 -8.90 17.95 -9.55
N ALA A 166 -9.00 17.08 -10.54
CA ALA A 166 -7.88 16.73 -11.42
C ALA A 166 -8.29 16.73 -12.90
N LYS A 167 -7.52 17.42 -13.74
CA LYS A 167 -7.53 17.36 -15.20
C LYS A 167 -6.23 16.74 -15.70
N LEU A 168 -6.32 15.62 -16.39
CA LEU A 168 -5.18 14.81 -16.80
C LEU A 168 -5.06 14.79 -18.32
N TYR A 169 -3.84 15.03 -18.80
CA TYR A 169 -3.51 15.12 -20.22
C TYR A 169 -2.61 13.95 -20.58
N LEU A 170 -3.12 13.06 -21.44
CA LEU A 170 -2.45 11.83 -21.82
C LEU A 170 -2.08 11.85 -23.32
N PRO A 171 -0.93 11.26 -23.72
CA PRO A 171 -0.62 11.04 -25.13
C PRO A 171 -1.70 10.20 -25.83
N ALA A 172 -1.89 10.42 -27.13
CA ALA A 172 -2.84 9.65 -27.94
C ALA A 172 -2.43 8.16 -28.09
N THR A 173 -1.14 7.85 -27.88
CA THR A 173 -0.55 6.51 -27.99
C THR A 173 -0.83 5.60 -26.79
N ILE A 174 -1.25 6.16 -25.65
CA ILE A 174 -1.57 5.37 -24.45
C ILE A 174 -2.93 4.67 -24.61
N GLN A 175 -3.04 3.44 -24.12
CA GLN A 175 -4.25 2.61 -24.19
C GLN A 175 -5.50 3.36 -23.69
N ARG A 176 -6.63 3.25 -24.40
CA ARG A 176 -7.88 3.91 -24.00
C ARG A 176 -8.48 3.38 -22.69
N ALA A 177 -8.11 2.16 -22.28
CA ALA A 177 -8.53 1.60 -20.99
C ALA A 177 -8.13 2.48 -19.79
N SER A 178 -7.04 3.27 -19.90
CA SER A 178 -6.64 4.22 -18.86
C SER A 178 -7.67 5.32 -18.62
N ASP A 179 -8.48 5.68 -19.63
CA ASP A 179 -9.48 6.76 -19.50
C ASP A 179 -10.59 6.34 -18.54
N VAL A 180 -11.00 5.07 -18.61
CA VAL A 180 -12.07 4.53 -17.76
C VAL A 180 -11.64 4.59 -16.30
N ILE A 181 -10.46 4.07 -15.97
CA ILE A 181 -10.00 4.05 -14.58
C ILE A 181 -9.78 5.45 -14.02
N LEU A 182 -9.21 6.37 -14.80
CA LEU A 182 -8.99 7.76 -14.37
C LEU A 182 -10.31 8.51 -14.14
N ARG A 183 -11.31 8.31 -15.02
CA ARG A 183 -12.65 8.89 -14.85
C ARG A 183 -13.39 8.32 -13.64
N VAL A 184 -13.28 7.01 -13.39
CA VAL A 184 -13.81 6.37 -12.18
C VAL A 184 -13.17 6.95 -10.92
N MET A 185 -11.88 7.30 -10.98
CA MET A 185 -11.18 8.01 -9.89
C MET A 185 -11.54 9.50 -9.78
N GLY A 186 -12.49 10.00 -10.59
CA GLY A 186 -13.00 11.38 -10.52
C GLY A 186 -12.19 12.40 -11.31
N ALA A 187 -11.25 11.98 -12.16
CA ALA A 187 -10.48 12.90 -13.00
C ALA A 187 -11.16 13.17 -14.35
N GLU A 188 -11.01 14.40 -14.84
CA GLU A 188 -11.27 14.75 -16.23
C GLU A 188 -10.06 14.33 -17.08
N VAL A 189 -10.29 13.68 -18.21
CA VAL A 189 -9.22 13.08 -19.02
C VAL A 189 -9.27 13.61 -20.44
N TYR A 190 -8.15 14.17 -20.89
CA TYR A 190 -7.95 14.76 -22.21
C TYR A 190 -6.83 14.02 -22.95
N ARG A 191 -7.02 13.83 -24.26
CA ARG A 191 -6.01 13.22 -25.13
C ARG A 191 -5.31 14.30 -25.93
N VAL A 192 -3.98 14.25 -25.92
CA VAL A 192 -3.11 15.17 -26.65
C VAL A 192 -2.53 14.42 -27.85
N PRO A 193 -2.57 14.98 -29.09
CA PRO A 193 -2.04 14.34 -30.30
C PRO A 193 -0.50 14.40 -30.33
N LYS A 194 0.13 13.84 -29.31
CA LYS A 194 1.58 13.72 -29.10
C LYS A 194 1.91 12.28 -28.71
N THR A 195 3.16 11.89 -28.91
CA THR A 195 3.62 10.52 -28.64
C THR A 195 4.18 10.40 -27.23
N LEU A 196 4.98 11.37 -26.78
CA LEU A 196 5.62 11.34 -25.46
C LEU A 196 4.99 12.37 -24.54
N THR A 197 4.88 12.02 -23.26
CA THR A 197 4.35 12.94 -22.23
C THR A 197 5.17 14.23 -22.12
N VAL A 198 6.50 14.13 -22.29
CA VAL A 198 7.42 15.26 -22.17
C VAL A 198 7.18 16.34 -23.23
N ASP A 199 6.57 15.99 -24.37
CA ASP A 199 6.40 16.88 -25.52
C ASP A 199 5.34 17.98 -25.29
N PHE A 200 4.53 17.87 -24.23
CA PHE A 200 3.41 18.79 -23.96
C PHE A 200 3.30 19.20 -22.48
N VAL A 201 4.35 18.99 -21.69
CA VAL A 201 4.38 19.46 -20.28
C VAL A 201 4.23 20.98 -20.22
N GLY A 202 4.88 21.72 -21.13
CA GLY A 202 4.75 23.18 -21.25
C GLY A 202 3.34 23.63 -21.63
N ASP A 203 2.70 22.94 -22.59
CA ASP A 203 1.32 23.25 -23.00
C ASP A 203 0.34 23.13 -21.82
N VAL A 204 0.51 22.09 -20.98
CA VAL A 204 -0.32 21.88 -19.77
C VAL A 204 -0.04 22.94 -18.71
N ASP A 205 1.20 23.39 -18.59
CA ASP A 205 1.59 24.46 -17.68
C ASP A 205 0.94 25.81 -18.06
N GLU A 206 0.98 26.16 -19.35
CA GLU A 206 0.32 27.36 -19.87
C GLU A 206 -1.20 27.29 -19.71
N LEU A 207 -1.79 26.13 -19.97
CA LEU A 207 -3.22 25.89 -19.80
C LEU A 207 -3.64 26.03 -18.34
N ALA A 208 -2.91 25.42 -17.41
CA ALA A 208 -3.17 25.53 -15.98
C ALA A 208 -3.14 27.00 -15.53
N ARG A 209 -2.11 27.74 -15.94
CA ARG A 209 -1.99 29.18 -15.62
C ARG A 209 -3.17 29.99 -16.16
N ARG A 210 -3.56 29.75 -17.41
CA ARG A 210 -4.67 30.46 -18.07
C ARG A 210 -6.02 30.16 -17.39
N GLU A 211 -6.25 28.94 -16.94
CA GLU A 211 -7.50 28.51 -16.30
C GLU A 211 -7.51 28.68 -14.78
N GLY A 212 -6.46 29.27 -14.19
CA GLY A 212 -6.35 29.43 -12.73
C GLY A 212 -6.16 28.10 -11.98
N GLY A 213 -5.67 27.08 -12.67
CA GLY A 213 -5.31 25.77 -12.14
C GLY A 213 -3.90 25.70 -11.57
N VAL A 214 -3.56 24.52 -11.06
CA VAL A 214 -2.23 24.22 -10.51
C VAL A 214 -1.63 23.05 -11.27
N HIS A 215 -0.52 23.26 -11.94
CA HIS A 215 0.30 22.20 -12.50
C HIS A 215 1.39 21.82 -11.49
N LEU A 216 1.37 20.58 -10.98
CA LEU A 216 2.37 20.14 -10.01
C LEU A 216 3.70 19.77 -10.67
N ASN A 217 3.67 19.36 -11.94
CA ASN A 217 4.81 19.07 -12.81
C ASN A 217 5.79 18.06 -12.19
N GLN A 218 5.48 16.77 -12.36
CA GLN A 218 6.31 15.66 -11.84
C GLN A 218 7.78 15.66 -12.30
N PHE A 219 8.10 16.34 -13.41
CA PHE A 219 9.44 16.38 -13.97
C PHE A 219 10.35 17.40 -13.27
N GLU A 220 9.78 18.51 -12.80
CA GLU A 220 10.54 19.61 -12.18
C GLU A 220 10.29 19.75 -10.67
N ASN A 221 9.27 19.09 -10.14
CA ASN A 221 8.91 19.22 -8.74
C ASN A 221 9.85 18.43 -7.81
N ASN A 222 10.62 19.15 -7.01
CA ASN A 222 11.55 18.59 -6.04
C ASN A 222 10.92 17.61 -5.03
N ALA A 223 9.60 17.69 -4.79
CA ALA A 223 8.89 16.73 -3.92
C ALA A 223 8.99 15.29 -4.45
N ASN A 224 9.08 15.08 -5.77
CA ASN A 224 9.32 13.78 -6.40
C ASN A 224 10.65 13.16 -5.92
N PHE A 225 11.75 13.90 -6.01
CA PHE A 225 13.05 13.42 -5.53
C PHE A 225 13.06 13.21 -4.01
N LYS A 226 12.57 14.21 -3.25
CA LYS A 226 12.58 14.21 -1.79
C LYS A 226 11.86 13.01 -1.19
N VAL A 227 10.72 12.60 -1.73
CA VAL A 227 9.96 11.47 -1.18
C VAL A 227 10.72 10.16 -1.34
N HIS A 228 11.36 9.93 -2.48
CA HIS A 228 12.14 8.72 -2.70
C HIS A 228 13.40 8.69 -1.82
N LEU A 229 14.02 9.84 -1.58
CA LEU A 229 15.16 9.93 -0.65
C LEU A 229 14.74 9.69 0.81
N ARG A 230 13.58 10.22 1.21
CA ARG A 230 13.06 10.09 2.58
C ARG A 230 12.52 8.70 2.88
N TYR A 231 11.91 8.05 1.91
CA TYR A 231 11.21 6.78 2.09
C TYR A 231 11.87 5.67 1.29
N THR A 232 11.68 5.61 -0.04
CA THR A 232 12.13 4.48 -0.87
C THR A 232 13.57 4.05 -0.62
N ALA A 233 14.52 4.99 -0.54
CA ALA A 233 15.93 4.69 -0.27
C ALA A 233 16.17 4.16 1.14
N LYS A 234 15.55 4.78 2.17
CA LYS A 234 15.68 4.34 3.57
C LYS A 234 15.01 3.00 3.81
N GLU A 235 13.86 2.76 3.20
CA GLU A 235 13.15 1.49 3.25
C GLU A 235 14.03 0.38 2.67
N LEU A 236 14.62 0.60 1.49
CA LEU A 236 15.47 -0.39 0.85
C LEU A 236 16.72 -0.68 1.69
N ASP A 237 17.36 0.35 2.26
CA ASP A 237 18.53 0.17 3.15
C ASP A 237 18.16 -0.63 4.40
N LEU A 238 17.06 -0.27 5.07
CA LEU A 238 16.60 -0.99 6.26
C LEU A 238 16.24 -2.45 5.94
N GLN A 239 15.49 -2.68 4.86
CA GLN A 239 15.10 -4.03 4.43
C GLN A 239 16.31 -4.87 4.01
N ALA A 240 17.31 -4.26 3.37
CA ALA A 240 18.54 -4.96 3.02
C ALA A 240 19.32 -5.39 4.27
N ARG A 241 19.37 -4.58 5.33
CA ARG A 241 19.99 -4.95 6.60
C ARG A 241 19.25 -6.07 7.30
N GLU A 242 17.92 -5.97 7.37
CA GLU A 242 17.07 -7.01 7.95
C GLU A 242 17.29 -8.36 7.26
N ALA A 243 17.36 -8.35 5.92
CA ALA A 243 17.66 -9.54 5.13
C ALA A 243 19.15 -9.89 5.05
N SER A 244 20.02 -9.22 5.82
CA SER A 244 21.49 -9.42 5.84
C SER A 244 22.15 -9.40 4.44
N LEU A 245 21.69 -8.50 3.58
CA LEU A 245 22.13 -8.38 2.19
C LEU A 245 23.37 -7.48 2.07
N SER A 246 24.39 -7.97 1.37
CA SER A 246 25.45 -7.10 0.82
C SER A 246 25.01 -6.59 -0.55
N LEU A 247 24.37 -5.41 -0.59
CA LEU A 247 23.94 -4.79 -1.84
C LEU A 247 25.14 -4.50 -2.75
N LYS A 248 25.09 -5.00 -3.99
CA LYS A 248 26.09 -4.74 -5.05
C LYS A 248 25.54 -3.91 -6.19
N GLY A 249 24.23 -3.93 -6.39
CA GLY A 249 23.57 -3.27 -7.50
C GLY A 249 22.10 -3.00 -7.21
N ILE A 250 21.58 -1.91 -7.75
CA ILE A 250 20.16 -1.59 -7.82
C ILE A 250 19.84 -1.33 -9.29
N VAL A 251 18.75 -1.89 -9.80
CA VAL A 251 18.32 -1.73 -11.18
C VAL A 251 16.88 -1.24 -11.18
N GLY A 252 16.55 -0.26 -12.03
CA GLY A 252 15.22 0.29 -12.18
C GLY A 252 14.99 0.92 -13.54
N GLY A 253 13.72 1.18 -13.88
CA GLY A 253 13.34 1.90 -15.10
C GLY A 253 13.41 3.41 -14.90
N ILE A 254 13.69 4.18 -15.95
CA ILE A 254 13.78 5.64 -15.89
C ILE A 254 12.55 6.27 -16.56
N GLY A 255 11.88 7.16 -15.82
CA GLY A 255 10.86 8.09 -16.33
C GLY A 255 11.25 9.51 -15.95
N THR A 256 10.68 10.06 -14.88
CA THR A 256 11.09 11.34 -14.28
C THR A 256 12.47 11.30 -13.59
N SER A 257 13.14 10.15 -13.58
CA SER A 257 14.38 9.84 -12.83
C SER A 257 14.30 9.91 -11.29
N GLY A 258 13.28 10.52 -10.69
CA GLY A 258 13.27 10.87 -9.25
C GLY A 258 13.63 9.75 -8.28
N HIS A 259 13.13 8.52 -8.48
CA HIS A 259 13.45 7.39 -7.59
C HIS A 259 14.89 6.89 -7.76
N LEU A 260 15.37 6.70 -8.98
CA LEU A 260 16.74 6.23 -9.23
C LEU A 260 17.76 7.29 -8.86
N SER A 261 17.49 8.57 -9.11
CA SER A 261 18.35 9.67 -8.66
C SER A 261 18.46 9.71 -7.14
N ALA A 262 17.34 9.52 -6.42
CA ALA A 262 17.34 9.48 -4.95
C ALA A 262 18.09 8.25 -4.40
N LEU A 263 17.90 7.08 -5.00
CA LEU A 263 18.65 5.87 -4.67
C LEU A 263 20.14 6.05 -4.95
N SER A 264 20.49 6.63 -6.11
CA SER A 264 21.87 6.93 -6.52
C SER A 264 22.56 7.80 -5.50
N LEU A 265 21.97 8.97 -5.17
CA LEU A 265 22.52 9.85 -4.15
C LEU A 265 22.68 9.14 -2.81
N TYR A 266 21.64 8.45 -2.33
CA TYR A 266 21.64 7.83 -1.01
C TYR A 266 22.71 6.75 -0.86
N PHE A 267 22.73 5.77 -1.78
CA PHE A 267 23.59 4.61 -1.66
C PHE A 267 25.05 4.94 -1.99
N LYS A 268 25.32 5.80 -2.99
CA LYS A 268 26.69 6.25 -3.26
C LYS A 268 27.26 7.08 -2.12
N SER A 269 26.45 7.94 -1.49
CA SER A 269 26.91 8.73 -0.34
C SER A 269 27.18 7.87 0.89
N ARG A 270 26.40 6.81 1.12
CA ARG A 270 26.50 5.97 2.31
C ARG A 270 27.50 4.81 2.17
N TYR A 271 27.65 4.27 0.97
CA TYR A 271 28.40 3.04 0.70
C TYR A 271 29.48 3.20 -0.38
N GLY A 272 29.71 4.42 -0.87
CA GLY A 272 30.66 4.72 -1.94
C GLY A 272 30.30 4.06 -3.26
N GLU A 273 31.30 3.84 -4.12
CA GLU A 273 31.14 3.19 -5.42
C GLU A 273 30.97 1.65 -5.32
N GLY A 274 30.82 1.10 -4.11
CA GLY A 274 30.58 -0.33 -3.87
C GLY A 274 29.19 -0.80 -4.28
N VAL A 275 28.25 0.12 -4.52
CA VAL A 275 26.88 -0.14 -4.99
C VAL A 275 26.68 0.49 -6.37
N ARG A 276 26.41 -0.33 -7.39
CA ARG A 276 26.07 0.13 -8.75
C ARG A 276 24.58 0.48 -8.87
N ILE A 277 24.25 1.50 -9.65
CA ILE A 277 22.88 1.98 -9.87
C ILE A 277 22.71 2.32 -11.34
#